data_AF-A0A133XPP3-F1
#
_entry.id   AF-A0A133XPP3-F1
#
_cell.length_a   1.000
_cell.length_b   1.000
_cell.length_c   1.000
_cell.angle_alpha   90.00
_cell.angle_beta   90.00
_cell.angle_gamma   90.00
#
_symmetry.space_group_name_H-M   'P 1'
#
loop_
_entity.id
_entity.type
_entity.pdbx_description
1 polymer ?
#
loop_
_entity_poly.entity_id
_entity_poly.type
_entity_poly.pdbx_seq_one_letter_code
_entity_poly.pdbx_strand_id
1 'polypeptide(L)'
;MQRLGRQYPHVGYGPRFKQWLTSERPQPYYSYGNGAAMRVSPCAVSYQKNAEEILSQHPEAWTHPEFGEWVQGYGCQQYAQENERRKEAFAVKLLVNPTEVSRWYFGDLFDQELLDDSCLLHRMMINWQTLKAISRRLPAKKEGMILYYGSGDYHYLTLANLLSVDQAYTLVVLDHHIDAGALLFPELISCGSWLADLMRVSRSLQHVYVLGPESTCQYAHKPLASLDDSRLTCIEETKLQYSHWADLRQLLSGQTVYVSIDGDVLDKDDLATNWDQGHVRLTQLCDMLQTILTPHQLLGADMCGAKHWTMSQALSTQGQREIKLERRYLQRCFATLMTRF
;
A
#
# COMPACT_ATOMS: atom_id res chain seq x y z
N MET A 1 5.46 -14.35 -31.36
CA MET A 1 4.32 -14.84 -30.55
C MET A 1 3.20 -15.48 -31.39
N GLN A 2 2.49 -14.78 -32.28
CA GLN A 2 1.38 -15.40 -33.06
C GLN A 2 1.80 -16.66 -33.85
N ARG A 3 2.94 -16.62 -34.55
CA ARG A 3 3.48 -17.77 -35.30
C ARG A 3 3.62 -19.03 -34.43
N LEU A 4 4.26 -18.90 -33.27
CA LEU A 4 4.49 -20.00 -32.33
C LEU A 4 3.18 -20.42 -31.63
N GLY A 5 2.38 -19.48 -31.14
CA GLY A 5 1.14 -19.78 -30.43
C GLY A 5 0.10 -20.50 -31.30
N ARG A 6 0.03 -20.20 -32.61
CA ARG A 6 -0.83 -20.89 -33.57
C ARG A 6 -0.45 -22.35 -33.81
N GLN A 7 0.81 -22.72 -33.59
CA GLN A 7 1.24 -24.13 -33.69
C GLN A 7 0.75 -24.97 -32.51
N TYR A 8 0.34 -24.34 -31.40
CA TYR A 8 -0.12 -25.01 -30.18
C TYR A 8 -1.48 -24.47 -29.70
N PRO A 9 -2.57 -24.54 -30.48
CA PRO A 9 -3.82 -23.82 -30.19
C PRO A 9 -4.59 -24.33 -28.96
N HIS A 10 -4.29 -25.54 -28.49
CA HIS A 10 -5.07 -26.24 -27.46
C HIS A 10 -4.37 -26.34 -26.08
N VAL A 11 -3.22 -25.69 -25.88
CA VAL A 11 -2.45 -25.78 -24.62
C VAL A 11 -2.97 -24.89 -23.48
N GLY A 12 -4.29 -24.71 -23.41
CA GLY A 12 -4.93 -23.98 -22.29
C GLY A 12 -4.92 -22.45 -22.38
N TYR A 13 -4.75 -21.87 -23.57
CA TYR A 13 -4.85 -20.42 -23.74
C TYR A 13 -6.21 -19.86 -23.35
N GLY A 14 -6.21 -18.71 -22.64
CA GLY A 14 -7.42 -17.97 -22.32
C GLY A 14 -8.12 -17.42 -23.58
N PRO A 15 -9.45 -17.21 -23.54
CA PRO A 15 -10.25 -16.84 -24.72
C PRO A 15 -9.74 -15.58 -25.45
N ARG A 16 -9.39 -14.53 -24.69
CA ARG A 16 -8.86 -13.27 -25.24
C ARG A 16 -7.50 -13.47 -25.94
N PHE A 17 -6.64 -14.34 -25.40
CA PHE A 17 -5.35 -14.65 -26.03
C PHE A 17 -5.53 -15.48 -27.30
N LYS A 18 -6.48 -16.43 -27.33
CA LYS A 18 -6.84 -17.18 -28.54
C LYS A 18 -7.31 -16.25 -29.65
N GLN A 19 -8.18 -15.29 -29.32
CA GLN A 19 -8.65 -14.28 -30.26
C GLN A 19 -7.53 -13.37 -30.76
N TRP A 20 -6.60 -12.99 -29.88
CA TRP A 20 -5.39 -12.25 -30.26
C TRP A 20 -4.48 -13.07 -31.18
N LEU A 21 -4.30 -14.37 -30.92
CA LEU A 21 -3.49 -15.27 -31.75
C LEU A 21 -4.01 -15.38 -33.17
N THR A 22 -5.33 -15.40 -33.38
CA THR A 22 -5.96 -15.56 -34.70
C THR A 22 -6.28 -14.24 -35.40
N SER A 23 -6.11 -13.09 -34.74
CA SER A 23 -6.34 -11.77 -35.34
C SER A 23 -5.37 -11.48 -36.49
N GLU A 24 -5.89 -10.92 -37.59
CA GLU A 24 -5.10 -10.43 -38.73
C GLU A 24 -4.24 -9.21 -38.36
N ARG A 25 -4.72 -8.37 -37.44
CA ARG A 25 -4.03 -7.17 -36.94
C ARG A 25 -4.05 -7.16 -35.41
N PRO A 26 -3.21 -7.99 -34.76
CA PRO A 26 -3.20 -8.10 -33.31
C PRO A 26 -2.82 -6.77 -32.66
N GLN A 27 -3.75 -6.16 -31.93
CA GLN A 27 -3.45 -5.02 -31.07
C GLN A 27 -3.12 -5.49 -29.65
N PRO A 28 -2.31 -4.76 -28.87
CA PRO A 28 -2.19 -5.00 -27.44
C PRO A 28 -3.60 -5.06 -26.84
N TYR A 29 -3.91 -6.16 -26.17
CA TYR A 29 -5.16 -6.28 -25.44
C TYR A 29 -4.83 -6.22 -23.95
N TYR A 30 -5.73 -5.63 -23.18
CA TYR A 30 -5.66 -5.44 -21.74
C TYR A 30 -5.67 -6.78 -20.97
N SER A 31 -4.60 -7.57 -21.12
CA SER A 31 -4.39 -8.92 -20.58
C SER A 31 -3.99 -8.89 -19.10
N TYR A 32 -4.73 -8.15 -18.28
CA TYR A 32 -4.49 -7.98 -16.85
C TYR A 32 -5.08 -9.17 -16.06
N GLY A 33 -4.31 -9.73 -15.10
CA GLY A 33 -4.67 -10.94 -14.35
C GLY A 33 -4.65 -12.22 -15.20
N ASN A 34 -4.15 -13.35 -14.64
CA ASN A 34 -4.01 -14.67 -15.30
C ASN A 34 -3.58 -14.66 -16.79
N GLY A 35 -2.91 -13.61 -17.23
CA GLY A 35 -2.63 -13.27 -18.63
C GLY A 35 -1.17 -13.47 -18.98
N ALA A 36 -0.80 -13.22 -20.25
CA ALA A 36 0.58 -13.39 -20.73
C ALA A 36 1.58 -12.61 -19.85
N ALA A 37 1.25 -11.43 -19.34
CA ALA A 37 2.13 -10.66 -18.47
C ALA A 37 2.49 -11.39 -17.15
N MET A 38 1.53 -12.05 -16.47
CA MET A 38 1.83 -12.84 -15.24
C MET A 38 2.46 -14.21 -15.52
N ARG A 39 2.32 -14.74 -16.75
CA ARG A 39 2.92 -16.02 -17.18
C ARG A 39 4.29 -15.85 -17.83
N VAL A 40 4.60 -14.68 -18.37
CA VAL A 40 5.88 -14.33 -19.00
C VAL A 40 6.79 -13.60 -18.02
N SER A 41 6.28 -12.91 -16.99
CA SER A 41 7.13 -12.32 -15.95
C SER A 41 8.01 -13.34 -15.18
N PRO A 42 7.57 -14.58 -14.91
CA PRO A 42 8.44 -15.60 -14.33
C PRO A 42 9.58 -15.98 -15.27
N CYS A 43 9.44 -15.80 -16.60
CA CYS A 43 10.53 -16.02 -17.55
C CYS A 43 11.66 -15.01 -17.37
N ALA A 44 11.35 -13.74 -17.04
CA ALA A 44 12.37 -12.73 -16.77
C ALA A 44 13.19 -13.04 -15.51
N VAL A 45 12.59 -13.73 -14.53
CA VAL A 45 13.25 -14.21 -13.31
C VAL A 45 14.01 -15.53 -13.56
N SER A 46 13.34 -16.50 -14.21
CA SER A 46 13.86 -17.85 -14.43
C SER A 46 15.01 -17.85 -15.44
N TYR A 47 14.96 -17.06 -16.50
CA TYR A 47 16.02 -17.05 -17.50
C TYR A 47 17.29 -16.38 -16.99
N GLN A 48 17.17 -15.37 -16.13
CA GLN A 48 18.32 -14.80 -15.43
C GLN A 48 18.98 -15.86 -14.53
N LYS A 49 18.21 -16.51 -13.67
CA LYS A 49 18.73 -17.55 -12.77
C LYS A 49 19.35 -18.72 -13.55
N ASN A 50 18.71 -19.17 -14.63
CA ASN A 50 19.24 -20.23 -15.48
C ASN A 50 20.54 -19.81 -16.17
N ALA A 51 20.65 -18.56 -16.63
CA ALA A 51 21.88 -18.05 -17.23
C ALA A 51 23.02 -17.94 -16.21
N GLU A 52 22.73 -17.47 -14.99
CA GLU A 52 23.69 -17.44 -13.87
C GLU A 52 24.19 -18.85 -13.53
N GLU A 53 23.28 -19.82 -13.43
CA GLU A 53 23.63 -21.22 -13.11
C GLU A 53 24.45 -21.87 -14.23
N ILE A 54 24.07 -21.66 -15.50
CA ILE A 54 24.84 -22.12 -16.66
C ILE A 54 26.24 -21.51 -16.65
N LEU A 55 26.39 -20.20 -16.43
CA LEU A 55 27.71 -19.55 -16.42
C LEU A 55 28.58 -20.00 -15.23
N SER A 56 27.97 -20.36 -14.10
CA SER A 56 28.69 -20.88 -12.94
C SER A 56 29.31 -22.26 -13.18
N GLN A 57 28.64 -23.10 -13.98
CA GLN A 57 29.05 -24.49 -14.26
C GLN A 57 29.82 -24.59 -15.60
N HIS A 58 29.50 -23.71 -16.54
CA HIS A 58 29.95 -23.71 -17.92
C HIS A 58 30.28 -22.28 -18.41
N PRO A 59 31.42 -21.68 -17.98
CA PRO A 59 31.81 -20.34 -18.41
C PRO A 59 31.93 -20.19 -19.94
N GLU A 60 32.27 -21.28 -20.65
CA GLU A 60 32.35 -21.36 -22.11
C GLU A 60 31.01 -21.11 -22.82
N ALA A 61 29.89 -21.28 -22.12
CA ALA A 61 28.55 -20.96 -22.61
C ALA A 61 28.43 -19.48 -23.02
N TRP A 62 29.24 -18.60 -22.43
CA TRP A 62 29.29 -17.18 -22.78
C TRP A 62 29.56 -16.95 -24.27
N THR A 63 30.42 -17.76 -24.90
CA THR A 63 30.79 -17.59 -26.33
C THR A 63 30.16 -18.62 -27.25
N HIS A 64 29.18 -19.40 -26.77
CA HIS A 64 28.62 -20.50 -27.55
C HIS A 64 27.90 -19.97 -28.82
N PRO A 65 28.13 -20.54 -30.02
CA PRO A 65 27.60 -20.01 -31.27
C PRO A 65 26.06 -20.02 -31.36
N GLU A 66 25.39 -20.93 -30.65
CA GLU A 66 23.93 -21.06 -30.73
C GLU A 66 23.16 -20.34 -29.61
N PHE A 67 23.75 -20.18 -28.43
CA PHE A 67 23.06 -19.65 -27.25
C PHE A 67 23.90 -18.67 -26.43
N GLY A 68 25.12 -18.36 -26.86
CA GLY A 68 25.99 -17.40 -26.19
C GLY A 68 25.37 -16.01 -26.12
N GLU A 69 24.71 -15.55 -27.18
CA GLU A 69 23.96 -14.28 -27.16
C GLU A 69 22.85 -14.27 -26.09
N TRP A 70 22.14 -15.40 -25.93
CA TRP A 70 21.11 -15.55 -24.91
C TRP A 70 21.71 -15.55 -23.49
N VAL A 71 22.75 -16.35 -23.25
CA VAL A 71 23.44 -16.43 -21.95
C VAL A 71 24.07 -15.08 -21.58
N GLN A 72 24.71 -14.39 -22.53
CA GLN A 72 25.25 -13.04 -22.35
C GLN A 72 24.15 -12.05 -21.99
N GLY A 73 23.01 -12.11 -22.69
CA GLY A 73 21.88 -11.23 -22.43
C GLY A 73 21.36 -11.37 -21.01
N TYR A 74 21.04 -12.59 -20.56
CA TYR A 74 20.40 -12.83 -19.26
C TYR A 74 21.38 -12.95 -18.08
N GLY A 75 22.63 -13.34 -18.33
CA GLY A 75 23.69 -13.49 -17.31
C GLY A 75 24.54 -12.24 -17.09
N CYS A 76 24.31 -11.16 -17.84
CA CYS A 76 25.00 -9.89 -17.65
C CYS A 76 24.51 -9.15 -16.40
N GLN A 77 25.44 -8.61 -15.60
CA GLN A 77 25.12 -7.80 -14.41
C GLN A 77 24.26 -6.57 -14.73
N GLN A 78 24.50 -5.91 -15.87
CA GLN A 78 23.68 -4.76 -16.27
C GLN A 78 22.24 -5.17 -16.56
N TYR A 79 22.03 -6.34 -17.19
CA TYR A 79 20.70 -6.90 -17.38
C TYR A 79 20.07 -7.24 -16.03
N ALA A 80 20.80 -7.88 -15.12
CA ALA A 80 20.30 -8.21 -13.78
C ALA A 80 19.82 -6.98 -13.01
N GLN A 81 20.61 -5.90 -12.99
CA GLN A 81 20.26 -4.63 -12.34
C GLN A 81 19.01 -3.97 -12.95
N GLU A 82 18.97 -3.85 -14.27
CA GLU A 82 17.83 -3.27 -14.98
C GLU A 82 16.56 -4.14 -14.86
N ASN A 83 16.73 -5.47 -14.85
CA ASN A 83 15.65 -6.43 -14.72
C ASN A 83 15.08 -6.45 -13.29
N GLU A 84 15.88 -6.27 -12.24
CA GLU A 84 15.37 -6.08 -10.87
C GLU A 84 14.51 -4.83 -10.76
N ARG A 85 14.99 -3.68 -11.24
CA ARG A 85 14.20 -2.44 -11.29
C ARG A 85 12.86 -2.63 -12.03
N ARG A 86 12.87 -3.37 -13.15
CA ARG A 86 11.65 -3.67 -13.92
C ARG A 86 10.73 -4.67 -13.24
N LYS A 87 11.28 -5.67 -12.53
CA LYS A 87 10.53 -6.65 -11.73
C LYS A 87 9.78 -5.94 -10.62
N GLU A 88 10.43 -5.07 -9.88
CA GLU A 88 9.83 -4.25 -8.83
C GLU A 88 8.69 -3.38 -9.40
N ALA A 89 8.96 -2.60 -10.44
CA ALA A 89 7.94 -1.77 -11.10
C ALA A 89 6.76 -2.60 -11.65
N PHE A 90 7.02 -3.83 -12.10
CA PHE A 90 5.99 -4.74 -12.60
C PHE A 90 5.18 -5.40 -11.47
N ALA A 91 5.79 -5.74 -10.34
CA ALA A 91 5.08 -6.20 -9.14
C ALA A 91 4.08 -5.15 -8.67
N VAL A 92 4.52 -3.89 -8.55
CA VAL A 92 3.66 -2.75 -8.18
C VAL A 92 2.46 -2.63 -9.13
N LYS A 93 2.69 -2.68 -10.45
CA LYS A 93 1.63 -2.63 -11.47
C LYS A 93 0.70 -3.85 -11.48
N LEU A 94 1.15 -5.00 -10.99
CA LEU A 94 0.27 -6.16 -10.84
C LEU A 94 -0.63 -6.03 -9.62
N LEU A 95 -0.16 -5.41 -8.54
CA LEU A 95 -0.91 -5.23 -7.28
C LEU A 95 -2.09 -4.26 -7.46
N VAL A 96 -1.92 -3.21 -8.27
CA VAL A 96 -2.92 -2.14 -8.46
C VAL A 96 -3.63 -2.28 -9.82
N ASN A 97 -4.96 -2.44 -9.83
CA ASN A 97 -5.75 -2.48 -11.07
C ASN A 97 -6.01 -1.05 -11.59
N PRO A 98 -5.43 -0.59 -12.72
CA PRO A 98 -5.53 0.81 -13.09
C PRO A 98 -6.94 1.24 -13.53
N THR A 99 -7.81 0.40 -14.08
CA THR A 99 -8.95 0.95 -14.86
C THR A 99 -10.18 1.42 -14.05
N GLU A 100 -10.29 1.08 -12.76
CA GLU A 100 -11.33 1.66 -11.88
C GLU A 100 -10.74 2.65 -10.86
N VAL A 101 -9.47 2.44 -10.53
CA VAL A 101 -8.64 3.18 -9.58
C VAL A 101 -8.02 4.42 -10.24
N SER A 102 -7.74 4.42 -11.54
CA SER A 102 -7.08 5.55 -12.27
C SER A 102 -7.91 6.82 -12.41
N ARG A 103 -9.22 6.79 -12.12
CA ARG A 103 -10.01 8.04 -12.10
C ARG A 103 -9.73 8.89 -10.86
N TRP A 104 -9.11 8.30 -9.84
CA TRP A 104 -8.90 8.91 -8.54
C TRP A 104 -7.45 8.68 -8.17
N TYR A 105 -6.67 9.75 -7.98
CA TYR A 105 -5.21 9.71 -7.84
C TYR A 105 -4.70 8.64 -6.85
N PHE A 106 -4.46 7.41 -7.30
CA PHE A 106 -3.47 6.51 -6.72
C PHE A 106 -2.14 6.95 -7.31
N GLY A 107 -1.62 8.07 -6.81
CA GLY A 107 -0.23 8.39 -7.03
C GLY A 107 0.57 7.28 -6.36
N ASP A 108 1.22 6.44 -7.16
CA ASP A 108 2.54 5.94 -6.79
C ASP A 108 3.37 7.19 -6.46
N LEU A 109 3.27 7.66 -5.21
CA LEU A 109 4.17 8.67 -4.66
C LEU A 109 5.61 8.13 -4.54
N PHE A 110 5.77 6.85 -4.87
CA PHE A 110 7.01 6.12 -5.02
C PHE A 110 7.33 5.91 -6.51
N ASP A 111 7.21 6.96 -7.32
CA ASP A 111 8.18 7.10 -8.41
C ASP A 111 9.56 7.12 -7.73
N GLN A 112 10.44 6.18 -8.11
CA GLN A 112 11.74 5.89 -7.49
C GLN A 112 12.71 7.08 -7.35
N GLU A 113 12.31 8.28 -7.77
CA GLU A 113 13.07 9.52 -7.62
C GLU A 113 12.87 10.21 -6.25
N LEU A 114 11.84 9.85 -5.49
CA LEU A 114 11.47 10.55 -4.25
C LEU A 114 12.15 9.99 -2.99
N LEU A 115 12.46 8.69 -3.01
CA LEU A 115 13.19 7.96 -1.97
C LEU A 115 14.20 7.07 -2.70
N ASP A 116 15.45 7.50 -2.68
CA ASP A 116 16.57 6.68 -3.14
C ASP A 116 16.59 5.37 -2.33
N ASP A 117 16.56 4.22 -3.01
CA ASP A 117 16.59 2.86 -2.43
C ASP A 117 17.82 2.64 -1.52
N SER A 118 18.80 3.56 -1.56
CA SER A 118 19.95 3.61 -0.67
C SER A 118 19.62 3.92 0.81
N CYS A 119 18.40 4.31 1.16
CA CYS A 119 18.07 4.76 2.52
C CYS A 119 16.98 3.91 3.22
N LEU A 120 17.38 2.74 3.74
CA LEU A 120 16.57 1.92 4.68
C LEU A 120 16.01 2.72 5.87
N LEU A 121 16.67 3.83 6.24
CA LEU A 121 16.19 4.76 7.26
C LEU A 121 14.82 5.32 6.90
N HIS A 122 14.61 5.83 5.68
CA HIS A 122 13.33 6.43 5.27
C HIS A 122 12.14 5.46 5.29
N ARG A 123 12.39 4.15 5.26
CA ARG A 123 11.30 3.18 5.38
C ARG A 123 10.67 3.19 6.78
N MET A 124 11.47 3.29 7.84
CA MET A 124 10.99 3.22 9.22
C MET A 124 10.93 4.58 9.93
N MET A 125 11.84 5.50 9.56
CA MET A 125 11.99 6.80 10.20
C MET A 125 12.39 7.88 9.20
N ILE A 126 11.86 9.09 9.36
CA ILE A 126 12.13 10.22 8.48
C ILE A 126 12.40 11.48 9.31
N ASN A 127 13.28 12.35 8.84
CA ASN A 127 13.45 13.66 9.47
C ASN A 127 12.45 14.70 8.92
N TRP A 128 12.25 15.78 9.67
CA TRP A 128 11.33 16.86 9.28
C TRP A 128 11.62 17.53 7.94
N GLN A 129 12.90 17.64 7.54
CA GLN A 129 13.27 18.27 6.27
C GLN A 129 12.79 17.42 5.09
N THR A 130 13.04 16.12 5.13
CA THR A 130 12.58 15.17 4.11
C THR A 130 11.05 15.07 4.11
N LEU A 131 10.40 14.98 5.28
CA LEU A 131 8.94 14.95 5.38
C LEU A 131 8.28 16.18 4.73
N LYS A 132 8.82 17.39 4.98
CA LYS A 132 8.36 18.63 4.34
C LYS A 132 8.60 18.64 2.84
N ALA A 133 9.70 18.06 2.37
CA ALA A 133 9.97 17.92 0.94
C ALA A 133 8.94 16.98 0.27
N ILE A 134 8.57 15.87 0.92
CA ILE A 134 7.51 14.97 0.47
C ILE A 134 6.17 15.71 0.46
N SER A 135 5.81 16.39 1.56
CA SER A 135 4.56 17.15 1.67
C SER A 135 4.35 18.14 0.52
N ARG A 136 5.41 18.83 0.05
CA ARG A 136 5.36 19.75 -1.11
C ARG A 136 5.15 19.06 -2.46
N ARG A 137 5.47 17.76 -2.54
CA ARG A 137 5.33 16.94 -3.76
C ARG A 137 4.02 16.15 -3.77
N LEU A 138 3.36 15.99 -2.61
CA LEU A 138 2.02 15.43 -2.53
C LEU A 138 1.06 16.28 -3.38
N PRO A 139 0.09 15.67 -4.08
CA PRO A 139 -0.93 16.41 -4.79
C PRO A 139 -1.62 17.43 -3.87
N ALA A 140 -1.86 18.64 -4.37
CA ALA A 140 -2.64 19.63 -3.65
C ALA A 140 -3.98 19.01 -3.24
N LYS A 141 -4.32 19.12 -1.95
CA LYS A 141 -5.51 18.50 -1.40
C LYS A 141 -6.75 18.98 -2.12
N LYS A 142 -7.49 18.03 -2.68
CA LYS A 142 -8.85 18.22 -3.14
C LYS A 142 -9.76 17.53 -2.13
N GLU A 143 -10.84 18.21 -1.77
CA GLU A 143 -11.99 17.55 -1.13
C GLU A 143 -12.34 16.31 -1.97
N GLY A 144 -12.50 15.14 -1.34
CA GLY A 144 -12.64 13.90 -2.12
C GLY A 144 -11.41 13.00 -2.19
N MET A 145 -10.23 13.47 -1.80
CA MET A 145 -9.01 12.72 -2.08
C MET A 145 -8.81 11.54 -1.12
N ILE A 146 -8.63 10.34 -1.68
CA ILE A 146 -8.22 9.13 -0.96
C ILE A 146 -6.80 8.76 -1.42
N LEU A 147 -5.87 8.62 -0.49
CA LEU A 147 -4.48 8.20 -0.75
C LEU A 147 -4.23 6.78 -0.26
N TYR A 148 -3.25 6.10 -0.86
CA TYR A 148 -2.78 4.79 -0.41
C TYR A 148 -1.25 4.81 -0.34
N TYR A 149 -0.70 4.50 0.83
CA TYR A 149 0.75 4.54 1.08
C TYR A 149 1.42 3.16 1.02
N GLY A 150 0.66 2.09 0.79
CA GLY A 150 1.20 0.74 0.80
C GLY A 150 1.37 0.22 2.23
N SER A 151 2.63 0.01 2.63
CA SER A 151 2.93 -0.59 3.92
C SER A 151 2.70 0.34 5.11
N GLY A 152 2.37 -0.22 6.28
CA GLY A 152 2.22 0.52 7.54
C GLY A 152 3.51 1.22 7.98
N ASP A 153 4.66 0.78 7.46
CA ASP A 153 5.95 1.48 7.59
C ASP A 153 5.85 2.97 7.18
N TYR A 154 4.98 3.28 6.21
CA TYR A 154 4.77 4.62 5.67
C TYR A 154 3.61 5.39 6.30
N HIS A 155 3.03 4.93 7.41
CA HIS A 155 1.88 5.60 8.02
C HIS A 155 2.17 7.06 8.42
N TYR A 156 3.44 7.38 8.68
CA TYR A 156 3.89 8.77 8.91
C TYR A 156 3.64 9.71 7.72
N LEU A 157 3.35 9.21 6.52
CA LEU A 157 2.97 10.05 5.37
C LEU A 157 1.60 10.71 5.58
N THR A 158 0.75 10.18 6.47
CA THR A 158 -0.47 10.85 6.95
C THR A 158 -0.13 12.22 7.53
N LEU A 159 0.95 12.33 8.32
CA LEU A 159 1.44 13.62 8.82
C LEU A 159 1.87 14.53 7.65
N ALA A 160 2.68 14.04 6.70
CA ALA A 160 3.11 14.83 5.54
C ALA A 160 1.91 15.39 4.75
N ASN A 161 0.86 14.59 4.61
CA ASN A 161 -0.37 15.00 3.94
C ASN A 161 -1.10 16.07 4.76
N LEU A 162 -1.32 15.83 6.06
CA LEU A 162 -2.07 16.72 6.94
C LEU A 162 -1.36 18.05 7.25
N LEU A 163 -0.04 18.17 7.07
CA LEU A 163 0.70 19.44 7.23
C LEU A 163 0.20 20.59 6.34
N SER A 164 -0.44 20.26 5.21
CA SER A 164 -0.97 21.25 4.25
C SER A 164 -2.42 21.67 4.52
N VAL A 165 -3.10 21.05 5.50
CA VAL A 165 -4.50 21.34 5.83
C VAL A 165 -4.57 22.60 6.68
N ASP A 166 -5.26 23.62 6.17
CA ASP A 166 -5.45 24.91 6.83
C ASP A 166 -6.84 25.06 7.47
N GLN A 167 -7.87 24.35 6.99
CA GLN A 167 -9.20 24.34 7.60
C GLN A 167 -9.32 23.40 8.81
N ALA A 168 -10.23 23.73 9.74
CA ALA A 168 -10.47 22.92 10.93
C ALA A 168 -10.96 21.50 10.59
N TYR A 169 -10.39 20.49 11.25
CA TYR A 169 -10.76 19.09 11.01
C TYR A 169 -10.59 18.22 12.27
N THR A 170 -11.32 17.12 12.29
CA THR A 170 -11.17 16.03 13.25
C THR A 170 -10.57 14.82 12.55
N LEU A 171 -9.60 14.17 13.19
CA LEU A 171 -8.92 12.99 12.65
C LEU A 171 -9.51 11.72 13.28
N VAL A 172 -9.92 10.78 12.44
CA VAL A 172 -10.28 9.42 12.84
C VAL A 172 -9.21 8.48 12.31
N VAL A 173 -8.49 7.81 13.21
CA VAL A 173 -7.45 6.83 12.91
C VAL A 173 -8.00 5.44 13.25
N LEU A 174 -7.92 4.52 12.29
CA LEU A 174 -8.32 3.12 12.43
C LEU A 174 -7.06 2.29 12.38
N ASP A 175 -6.66 1.75 13.54
CA ASP A 175 -5.31 1.27 13.75
C ASP A 175 -5.27 0.34 14.96
N HIS A 176 -4.47 -0.73 14.89
CA HIS A 176 -4.20 -1.57 16.05
C HIS A 176 -3.27 -0.86 17.05
N HIS A 177 -2.44 0.08 16.57
CA HIS A 177 -1.54 0.91 17.33
C HIS A 177 -2.10 2.33 17.55
N ILE A 178 -1.54 3.03 18.54
CA ILE A 178 -1.91 4.44 18.80
C ILE A 178 -1.06 5.39 17.96
N ASP A 179 0.16 4.97 17.58
CA ASP A 179 1.10 5.76 16.78
C ASP A 179 1.46 7.15 17.32
N ALA A 180 1.31 7.30 18.64
CA ALA A 180 1.67 8.51 19.40
C ALA A 180 2.83 8.28 20.38
N GLY A 181 3.74 7.37 20.06
CA GLY A 181 4.91 7.03 20.88
C GLY A 181 5.96 8.15 20.96
N ALA A 182 6.68 8.22 22.08
CA ALA A 182 7.85 9.07 22.21
C ALA A 182 9.08 8.40 21.56
N LEU A 183 9.76 9.12 20.66
CA LEU A 183 11.05 8.70 20.11
C LEU A 183 12.23 9.21 20.96
N LEU A 184 13.31 8.43 20.98
CA LEU A 184 14.58 8.84 21.58
C LEU A 184 15.22 10.05 20.88
N PHE A 185 14.94 10.21 19.58
CA PHE A 185 15.46 11.27 18.71
C PHE A 185 14.31 12.15 18.21
N PRO A 186 14.02 13.31 18.84
CA PRO A 186 12.87 14.16 18.52
C PRO A 186 12.87 14.74 17.10
N GLU A 187 14.02 14.78 16.43
CA GLU A 187 14.19 15.21 15.05
C GLU A 187 13.70 14.18 14.01
N LEU A 188 13.45 12.95 14.45
CA LEU A 188 12.94 11.86 13.62
C LEU A 188 11.45 11.63 13.89
N ILE A 189 10.78 11.08 12.88
CA ILE A 189 9.37 10.71 12.86
C ILE A 189 9.31 9.27 12.36
N SER A 190 8.47 8.43 12.94
CA SER A 190 8.24 7.04 12.52
C SER A 190 6.76 6.75 12.34
N CYS A 191 6.40 5.57 11.82
CA CYS A 191 5.01 5.06 11.92
C CYS A 191 4.53 5.11 13.38
N GLY A 192 5.29 4.55 14.33
CA GLY A 192 4.88 4.59 15.75
C GLY A 192 4.84 5.94 16.48
N SER A 193 5.08 7.09 15.82
CA SER A 193 5.16 8.41 16.47
C SER A 193 4.51 9.57 15.73
N TRP A 194 4.12 9.38 14.45
CA TRP A 194 3.65 10.48 13.59
C TRP A 194 2.44 11.22 14.17
N LEU A 195 1.59 10.54 14.93
CA LEU A 195 0.40 11.15 15.50
C LEU A 195 0.75 12.15 16.61
N ALA A 196 1.75 11.83 17.43
CA ALA A 196 2.27 12.75 18.44
C ALA A 196 2.83 14.02 17.79
N ASP A 197 3.57 13.87 16.69
CA ASP A 197 4.12 14.99 15.94
C ASP A 197 3.04 15.82 15.26
N LEU A 198 2.02 15.18 14.66
CA LEU A 198 0.87 15.87 14.10
C LEU A 198 0.15 16.72 15.15
N MET A 199 -0.11 16.15 16.32
CA MET A 199 -0.78 16.84 17.42
C MET A 199 0.01 18.07 17.89
N ARG A 200 1.34 18.04 17.85
CA ARG A 200 2.18 19.19 18.24
C ARG A 200 2.17 20.31 17.20
N VAL A 201 2.13 19.98 15.91
CA VAL A 201 2.36 20.97 14.84
C VAL A 201 1.08 21.45 14.15
N SER A 202 0.02 20.64 14.10
CA SER A 202 -1.21 20.99 13.41
C SER A 202 -2.06 21.94 14.24
N ARG A 203 -2.26 23.15 13.73
CA ARG A 203 -3.13 24.17 14.35
C ARG A 203 -4.61 23.98 14.02
N SER A 204 -4.91 23.27 12.93
CA SER A 204 -6.27 23.08 12.45
C SER A 204 -6.90 21.77 12.96
N LEU A 205 -6.09 20.85 13.48
CA LEU A 205 -6.55 19.64 14.15
C LEU A 205 -7.31 19.97 15.44
N GLN A 206 -8.60 19.64 15.48
CA GLN A 206 -9.47 19.86 16.63
C GLN A 206 -9.39 18.70 17.62
N HIS A 207 -9.54 17.47 17.13
CA HIS A 207 -9.57 16.26 17.95
C HIS A 207 -9.06 15.04 17.16
N VAL A 208 -8.58 14.04 17.88
CA VAL A 208 -8.16 12.74 17.34
C VAL A 208 -8.94 11.62 18.02
N TYR A 209 -9.56 10.75 17.22
CA TYR A 209 -10.12 9.47 17.65
C TYR A 209 -9.26 8.34 17.08
N VAL A 210 -8.65 7.52 17.93
CA VAL A 210 -7.96 6.29 17.53
C VAL A 210 -8.85 5.11 17.86
N LEU A 211 -9.19 4.29 16.88
CA LEU A 211 -10.16 3.20 16.95
C LEU A 211 -9.46 1.87 16.65
N GLY A 212 -9.43 0.96 17.62
CA GLY A 212 -8.84 -0.37 17.42
C GLY A 212 -7.74 -0.83 18.38
N PRO A 213 -7.06 0.01 19.18
CA PRO A 213 -6.03 -0.50 20.07
C PRO A 213 -6.56 -1.52 21.11
N GLU A 214 -5.81 -2.58 21.40
CA GLU A 214 -6.26 -3.64 22.32
C GLU A 214 -6.31 -3.14 23.79
N SER A 215 -5.32 -2.35 24.21
CA SER A 215 -5.34 -1.56 25.45
C SER A 215 -4.22 -0.51 25.43
N THR A 216 -4.41 0.64 26.10
CA THR A 216 -3.33 1.63 26.30
C THR A 216 -2.19 1.08 27.17
N CYS A 217 -2.44 0.01 27.94
CA CYS A 217 -1.52 -0.55 28.94
C CYS A 217 -0.53 -1.58 28.38
N GLN A 218 -0.82 -2.22 27.24
CA GLN A 218 0.08 -3.22 26.62
C GLN A 218 1.31 -2.59 25.93
N TYR A 219 1.30 -1.28 25.66
CA TYR A 219 2.45 -0.54 25.12
C TYR A 219 3.51 -0.18 26.16
N ALA A 220 3.65 -0.96 27.25
CA ALA A 220 4.63 -0.70 28.32
C ALA A 220 6.09 -0.54 27.83
N HIS A 221 6.41 -0.96 26.59
CA HIS A 221 7.71 -0.80 25.95
C HIS A 221 7.84 0.41 25.00
N LYS A 222 6.74 1.09 24.67
CA LYS A 222 6.68 2.34 23.88
C LYS A 222 5.87 3.38 24.66
N PRO A 223 6.50 4.17 25.56
CA PRO A 223 5.78 5.21 26.28
C PRO A 223 5.15 6.19 25.29
N LEU A 224 3.89 6.54 25.52
CA LEU A 224 3.24 7.61 24.78
C LEU A 224 4.00 8.91 25.01
N ALA A 225 4.04 9.74 23.98
CA ALA A 225 4.50 11.11 24.12
C ALA A 225 3.65 11.85 25.17
N SER A 226 4.26 12.81 25.88
CA SER A 226 3.48 13.77 26.66
C SER A 226 2.67 14.62 25.67
N LEU A 227 1.35 14.45 25.71
CA LEU A 227 0.38 15.06 24.81
C LEU A 227 -0.73 15.72 25.62
N ASP A 228 -1.47 16.61 24.95
CA ASP A 228 -2.72 17.12 25.49
C ASP A 228 -3.80 16.04 25.37
N ASP A 229 -4.00 15.29 26.46
CA ASP A 229 -4.97 14.20 26.55
C ASP A 229 -6.41 14.66 26.26
N SER A 230 -6.71 15.97 26.34
CA SER A 230 -8.05 16.48 26.03
C SER A 230 -8.41 16.38 24.55
N ARG A 231 -7.42 16.26 23.65
CA ARG A 231 -7.61 16.17 22.19
C ARG A 231 -7.41 14.77 21.62
N LEU A 232 -7.17 13.76 22.45
CA LEU A 232 -6.95 12.38 22.03
C LEU A 232 -7.93 11.44 22.73
N THR A 233 -8.68 10.67 21.96
CA THR A 233 -9.59 9.65 22.48
C THR A 233 -9.28 8.32 21.82
N CYS A 234 -8.86 7.33 22.62
CA CYS A 234 -8.66 5.97 22.15
C CYS A 234 -9.89 5.12 22.48
N ILE A 235 -10.45 4.45 21.48
CA ILE A 235 -11.54 3.47 21.62
C ILE A 235 -10.96 2.10 21.34
N GLU A 236 -10.95 1.26 22.38
CA GLU A 236 -10.37 -0.07 22.31
C GLU A 236 -11.11 -0.97 21.31
N GLU A 237 -10.40 -1.94 20.72
CA GLU A 237 -10.99 -2.88 19.74
C GLU A 237 -12.26 -3.56 20.27
N THR A 238 -12.22 -4.01 21.53
CA THR A 238 -13.33 -4.70 22.20
C THR A 238 -14.59 -3.84 22.31
N LYS A 239 -14.42 -2.51 22.22
CA LYS A 239 -15.48 -1.50 22.23
C LYS A 239 -15.93 -1.09 20.83
N LEU A 240 -15.32 -1.58 19.74
CA LEU A 240 -15.77 -1.33 18.36
C LEU A 240 -17.00 -2.16 17.95
N GLN A 241 -17.92 -2.41 18.88
CA GLN A 241 -19.20 -3.06 18.63
C GLN A 241 -20.19 -2.08 18.01
N TYR A 242 -21.11 -2.58 17.18
CA TYR A 242 -22.12 -1.78 16.45
C TYR A 242 -22.88 -0.77 17.33
N SER A 243 -23.15 -1.11 18.59
CA SER A 243 -23.87 -0.25 19.53
C SER A 243 -23.17 1.08 19.82
N HIS A 244 -21.85 1.14 19.74
CA HIS A 244 -21.07 2.34 20.06
C HIS A 244 -20.84 3.26 18.86
N TRP A 245 -21.16 2.80 17.64
CA TRP A 245 -20.97 3.62 16.44
C TRP A 245 -21.94 4.79 16.36
N ALA A 246 -23.14 4.63 16.93
CA ALA A 246 -24.14 5.70 17.01
C ALA A 246 -23.64 6.87 17.87
N ASP A 247 -22.99 6.58 19.00
CA ASP A 247 -22.39 7.58 19.88
C ASP A 247 -21.25 8.30 19.17
N LEU A 248 -20.37 7.56 18.49
CA LEU A 248 -19.28 8.17 17.72
C LEU A 248 -19.80 9.03 16.56
N ARG A 249 -20.85 8.59 15.85
CA ARG A 249 -21.53 9.40 14.83
C ARG A 249 -22.05 10.72 15.42
N GLN A 250 -22.68 10.67 16.60
CA GLN A 250 -23.19 11.86 17.27
C GLN A 250 -22.05 12.80 17.65
N LEU A 251 -20.94 12.27 18.16
CA LEU A 251 -19.74 13.05 18.48
C LEU A 251 -19.18 13.75 17.24
N LEU A 252 -19.08 13.03 16.12
CA LEU A 252 -18.55 13.57 14.86
C LEU A 252 -19.54 14.50 14.13
N SER A 253 -20.81 14.57 14.53
CA SER A 253 -21.86 15.31 13.83
C SER A 253 -21.49 16.77 13.58
N GLY A 254 -21.57 17.21 12.31
CA GLY A 254 -21.27 18.58 11.89
C GLY A 254 -19.79 18.94 11.81
N GLN A 255 -18.88 18.00 12.07
CA GLN A 255 -17.43 18.22 11.98
C GLN A 255 -16.89 17.79 10.62
N THR A 256 -15.93 18.53 10.06
CA THR A 256 -15.13 18.05 8.92
C THR A 256 -14.17 16.96 9.38
N VAL A 257 -14.21 15.78 8.78
CA VAL A 257 -13.47 14.60 9.22
C VAL A 257 -12.41 14.19 8.21
N TYR A 258 -11.22 13.86 8.67
CA TYR A 258 -10.20 13.14 7.90
C TYR A 258 -10.06 11.72 8.46
N VAL A 259 -9.95 10.71 7.59
CA VAL A 259 -9.83 9.31 7.99
C VAL A 259 -8.46 8.75 7.59
N SER A 260 -7.75 8.13 8.52
CA SER A 260 -6.54 7.35 8.23
C SER A 260 -6.76 5.91 8.66
N ILE A 261 -6.49 4.94 7.77
CA ILE A 261 -6.70 3.51 8.04
C ILE A 261 -5.36 2.78 7.93
N ASP A 262 -4.78 2.36 9.06
CA ASP A 262 -3.80 1.28 9.02
C ASP A 262 -4.53 -0.06 8.88
N GLY A 263 -4.06 -0.86 7.94
CA GLY A 263 -4.61 -2.17 7.65
C GLY A 263 -4.38 -3.19 8.76
N ASP A 264 -3.44 -2.98 9.67
CA ASP A 264 -3.20 -3.91 10.78
C ASP A 264 -4.31 -3.93 11.83
N VAL A 265 -5.23 -2.95 11.82
CA VAL A 265 -6.50 -3.04 12.58
C VAL A 265 -7.32 -4.28 12.18
N LEU A 266 -7.12 -4.79 10.96
CA LEU A 266 -7.88 -5.90 10.41
C LEU A 266 -7.33 -7.26 10.84
N ASP A 267 -8.23 -8.22 10.93
CA ASP A 267 -7.88 -9.63 11.07
C ASP A 267 -7.10 -10.15 9.84
N LYS A 268 -6.12 -11.03 10.10
CA LYS A 268 -5.22 -11.64 9.10
C LYS A 268 -5.92 -12.33 7.93
N ASP A 269 -7.16 -12.79 8.12
CA ASP A 269 -7.94 -13.40 7.04
C ASP A 269 -8.50 -12.37 6.04
N ASP A 270 -8.55 -11.09 6.42
CA ASP A 270 -9.01 -9.99 5.56
C ASP A 270 -7.85 -9.17 4.98
N LEU A 271 -6.73 -9.05 5.69
CA LEU A 271 -5.50 -8.42 5.21
C LEU A 271 -4.29 -8.98 5.97
N ALA A 272 -3.20 -9.32 5.26
CA ALA A 272 -1.92 -9.64 5.89
C ALA A 272 -1.03 -8.40 5.93
N THR A 273 -0.40 -8.13 7.08
CA THR A 273 0.47 -6.98 7.32
C THR A 273 1.88 -7.40 7.75
N ASN A 274 2.76 -6.42 7.98
CA ASN A 274 4.11 -6.63 8.52
C ASN A 274 4.17 -6.59 10.05
N TRP A 275 3.12 -6.10 10.70
CA TRP A 275 3.05 -5.82 12.14
C TRP A 275 2.12 -6.81 12.84
N ASP A 276 2.09 -6.77 14.17
CA ASP A 276 1.00 -7.36 14.93
C ASP A 276 -0.34 -6.75 14.50
N GLN A 277 -1.37 -7.58 14.47
CA GLN A 277 -2.67 -7.24 13.88
C GLN A 277 -3.79 -7.41 14.90
N GLY A 278 -4.80 -6.56 14.76
CA GLY A 278 -6.09 -6.68 15.44
C GLY A 278 -6.98 -7.77 14.85
N HIS A 279 -8.25 -7.74 15.27
CA HIS A 279 -9.25 -8.73 14.89
C HIS A 279 -10.49 -8.13 14.22
N VAL A 280 -10.45 -6.84 13.85
CA VAL A 280 -11.57 -6.20 13.16
C VAL A 280 -11.76 -6.85 11.79
N ARG A 281 -12.99 -7.25 11.46
CA ARG A 281 -13.30 -7.78 10.13
C ARG A 281 -13.47 -6.63 9.13
N LEU A 282 -13.10 -6.84 7.87
CA LEU A 282 -13.27 -5.86 6.81
C LEU A 282 -14.73 -5.42 6.62
N THR A 283 -15.69 -6.32 6.88
CA THR A 283 -17.12 -5.96 6.92
C THR A 283 -17.40 -4.96 8.03
N GLN A 284 -16.96 -5.26 9.25
CA GLN A 284 -17.14 -4.40 10.41
C GLN A 284 -16.48 -3.02 10.20
N LEU A 285 -15.26 -2.97 9.64
CA LEU A 285 -14.59 -1.72 9.28
C LEU A 285 -15.46 -0.87 8.31
N CYS A 286 -15.95 -1.48 7.23
CA CYS A 286 -16.77 -0.77 6.26
C CYS A 286 -18.09 -0.30 6.86
N ASP A 287 -18.78 -1.16 7.62
CA ASP A 287 -20.07 -0.84 8.23
C ASP A 287 -19.91 0.29 9.27
N MET A 288 -18.80 0.30 10.01
CA MET A 288 -18.44 1.38 10.93
C MET A 288 -18.22 2.70 10.19
N LEU A 289 -17.35 2.73 9.17
CA LEU A 289 -17.13 3.92 8.34
C LEU A 289 -18.43 4.44 7.73
N GLN A 290 -19.30 3.53 7.30
CA GLN A 290 -20.62 3.89 6.77
C GLN A 290 -21.54 4.52 7.81
N THR A 291 -21.42 4.10 9.07
CA THR A 291 -22.29 4.52 10.17
C THR A 291 -21.84 5.85 10.77
N ILE A 292 -20.52 6.01 11.01
CA ILE A 292 -19.95 7.15 11.73
C ILE A 292 -19.80 8.40 10.86
N LEU A 293 -19.66 8.23 9.53
CA LEU A 293 -19.53 9.33 8.58
C LEU A 293 -20.86 9.64 7.90
N THR A 294 -21.22 10.91 7.82
CA THR A 294 -22.31 11.39 6.94
C THR A 294 -21.78 11.86 5.58
N PRO A 295 -22.61 11.88 4.52
CA PRO A 295 -22.21 12.44 3.23
C PRO A 295 -21.71 13.90 3.34
N HIS A 296 -20.72 14.27 2.54
CA HIS A 296 -20.08 15.59 2.50
C HIS A 296 -19.35 15.99 3.79
N GLN A 297 -19.06 15.03 4.67
CA GLN A 297 -18.31 15.26 5.90
C GLN A 297 -16.80 15.03 5.73
N LEU A 298 -16.43 14.21 4.73
CA LEU A 298 -15.08 13.70 4.57
C LEU A 298 -14.19 14.72 3.83
N LEU A 299 -13.19 15.26 4.53
CA LEU A 299 -12.14 16.10 3.93
C LEU A 299 -11.28 15.30 2.96
N GLY A 300 -10.96 14.07 3.35
CA GLY A 300 -10.10 13.15 2.63
C GLY A 300 -9.83 11.92 3.47
N ALA A 301 -9.19 10.94 2.88
CA ALA A 301 -8.75 9.76 3.60
C ALA A 301 -7.39 9.24 3.11
N ASP A 302 -6.74 8.44 3.93
CA ASP A 302 -5.64 7.60 3.49
C ASP A 302 -5.70 6.19 4.09
N MET A 303 -4.95 5.29 3.45
CA MET A 303 -4.86 3.88 3.80
C MET A 303 -3.40 3.41 3.74
N CYS A 304 -3.00 2.55 4.67
CA CYS A 304 -1.72 1.84 4.70
C CYS A 304 -1.88 0.45 5.33
N GLY A 305 -0.79 -0.11 5.89
CA GLY A 305 -0.80 -1.40 6.59
C GLY A 305 -0.55 -2.63 5.74
N ALA A 306 -0.52 -2.53 4.41
CA ALA A 306 -0.29 -3.71 3.57
C ALA A 306 1.12 -4.31 3.79
N LYS A 307 1.22 -5.61 3.59
CA LYS A 307 2.50 -6.31 3.64
C LYS A 307 3.45 -5.80 2.56
N HIS A 308 4.73 -5.67 2.90
CA HIS A 308 5.75 -5.43 1.90
C HIS A 308 6.12 -6.75 1.21
N TRP A 309 6.10 -6.75 -0.11
CA TRP A 309 6.30 -7.95 -0.92
C TRP A 309 7.66 -7.96 -1.59
N THR A 310 8.51 -8.93 -1.24
CA THR A 310 9.58 -9.33 -2.17
C THR A 310 8.96 -10.05 -3.38
N MET A 311 9.65 -10.03 -4.52
CA MET A 311 9.17 -10.70 -5.72
C MET A 311 8.91 -12.21 -5.50
N SER A 312 9.80 -12.88 -4.75
CA SER A 312 9.64 -14.31 -4.44
C SER A 312 8.40 -14.59 -3.58
N GLN A 313 8.13 -13.75 -2.58
CA GLN A 313 6.92 -13.84 -1.77
C GLN A 313 5.67 -13.57 -2.61
N ALA A 314 5.66 -12.53 -3.44
CA ALA A 314 4.53 -12.18 -4.29
C ALA A 314 4.15 -13.30 -5.28
N LEU A 315 5.15 -14.01 -5.83
CA LEU A 315 4.92 -15.10 -6.79
C LEU A 315 4.51 -16.43 -6.13
N SER A 316 4.66 -16.56 -4.81
CA SER A 316 4.23 -17.76 -4.09
C SER A 316 2.70 -17.91 -4.06
N THR A 317 2.20 -19.13 -3.90
CA THR A 317 0.75 -19.39 -3.75
C THR A 317 0.14 -18.60 -2.59
N GLN A 318 0.87 -18.50 -1.48
CA GLN A 318 0.45 -17.71 -0.31
C GLN A 318 0.42 -16.22 -0.63
N GLY A 319 1.47 -15.68 -1.25
CA GLY A 319 1.52 -14.27 -1.64
C GLY A 319 0.41 -13.90 -2.62
N GLN A 320 0.15 -14.74 -3.62
CA GLN A 320 -0.98 -14.54 -4.55
C GLN A 320 -2.36 -14.56 -3.85
N ARG A 321 -2.50 -15.29 -2.73
CA ARG A 321 -3.72 -15.27 -1.92
C ARG A 321 -3.83 -13.97 -1.12
N GLU A 322 -2.78 -13.60 -0.39
CA GLU A 322 -2.72 -12.38 0.43
C GLU A 322 -2.86 -11.11 -0.42
N ILE A 323 -2.27 -11.05 -1.62
CA ILE A 323 -2.45 -9.95 -2.59
C ILE A 323 -3.92 -9.81 -3.01
N LYS A 324 -4.67 -10.91 -3.12
CA LYS A 324 -6.12 -10.83 -3.41
C LYS A 324 -6.90 -10.27 -2.24
N LEU A 325 -6.48 -10.57 -1.01
CA LEU A 325 -7.07 -10.00 0.20
C LEU A 325 -6.82 -8.49 0.25
N GLU A 326 -5.58 -8.05 0.02
CA GLU A 326 -5.21 -6.63 -0.09
C GLU A 326 -6.08 -5.88 -1.10
N ARG A 327 -6.24 -6.43 -2.31
CA ARG A 327 -7.12 -5.83 -3.33
C ARG A 327 -8.57 -5.73 -2.86
N ARG A 328 -9.08 -6.77 -2.19
CA ARG A 328 -10.45 -6.78 -1.66
C ARG A 328 -10.63 -5.74 -0.56
N TYR A 329 -9.64 -5.60 0.33
CA TYR A 329 -9.58 -4.54 1.34
C TYR A 329 -9.68 -3.17 0.68
N LEU A 330 -8.75 -2.85 -0.23
CA LEU A 330 -8.70 -1.56 -0.91
C LEU A 330 -10.01 -1.25 -1.65
N GLN A 331 -10.55 -2.22 -2.39
CA GLN A 331 -11.80 -2.05 -3.13
C GLN A 331 -12.99 -1.73 -2.21
N ARG A 332 -13.12 -2.42 -1.08
CA ARG A 332 -14.25 -2.24 -0.17
C ARG A 332 -14.15 -0.95 0.64
N CYS A 333 -12.96 -0.61 1.13
CA CYS A 333 -12.72 0.64 1.83
C CYS A 333 -12.92 1.83 0.90
N PHE A 334 -12.37 1.77 -0.31
CA PHE A 334 -12.55 2.82 -1.32
C PHE A 334 -14.04 3.00 -1.68
N ALA A 335 -14.75 1.92 -2.01
CA ALA A 335 -16.18 1.99 -2.32
C ALA A 335 -16.99 2.58 -1.16
N THR A 336 -16.62 2.26 0.09
CA THR A 336 -17.27 2.80 1.29
C THR A 336 -17.03 4.30 1.43
N LEU A 337 -15.77 4.73 1.40
CA LEU A 337 -15.39 6.14 1.58
C LEU A 337 -15.93 7.03 0.46
N MET A 338 -15.98 6.53 -0.79
CA MET A 338 -16.53 7.27 -1.92
C MET A 338 -18.00 7.64 -1.76
N THR A 339 -18.77 6.89 -0.97
CA THR A 339 -20.17 7.24 -0.68
C THR A 339 -20.31 8.32 0.40
N ARG A 340 -19.20 8.90 0.87
CA ARG A 340 -19.15 9.89 1.95
C ARG A 340 -18.62 11.26 1.50
N PHE A 341 -18.14 11.38 0.27
CA PHE A 341 -17.83 12.67 -0.36
C PHE A 341 -19.05 13.36 -0.96
#